data_AF-A0A699XDY1-F1
#
_entry.id   AF-A0A699XDY1-F1
#
_cell.length_a   1.000
_cell.length_b   1.000
_cell.length_c   1.000
_cell.angle_alpha   90.00
_cell.angle_beta   90.00
_cell.angle_gamma   90.00
#
_symmetry.space_group_name_H-M   'P 1'
#
loop_
_entity.id
_entity.type
_entity.pdbx_description
1 polymer ?
#
loop_
_entity_poly.entity_id
_entity_poly.type
_entity_poly.pdbx_seq_one_letter_code
_entity_poly.pdbx_strand_id
1 'polypeptide(L)' 'SHHGDRLNKLYREMLDEDGILRELSPLLAAYATDREAGESFGDFMVRTGVVKATIAGLAFHA' A
#
# COMPACT_ATOMS: atom_id res chain seq x y z
N SER A 1 14.85 1.12 -14.75
CA SER A 1 15.53 0.77 -13.50
C SER A 1 14.55 0.90 -12.35
N HIS A 2 13.95 -0.20 -11.92
CA HIS A 2 13.05 -0.20 -10.76
C HIS A 2 13.91 -0.26 -9.50
N HIS A 3 14.51 0.87 -9.13
CA HIS A 3 15.23 1.00 -7.87
C HIS A 3 14.20 0.82 -6.75
N GLY A 4 14.39 -0.23 -5.95
CA GLY A 4 13.51 -0.63 -4.86
C GLY A 4 13.54 0.38 -3.71
N ASP A 5 13.03 1.59 -3.96
CA ASP A 5 13.04 2.70 -3.01
C ASP A 5 11.85 2.63 -2.03
N ARG A 6 10.92 1.69 -2.25
CA ARG A 6 9.81 1.37 -1.33
C ARG A 6 9.89 -0.07 -0.86
N LEU A 7 10.23 -0.26 0.41
CA LEU A 7 10.20 -1.55 1.09
C LEU A 7 8.82 -1.78 1.73
N ASN A 8 8.33 -3.00 1.59
CA ASN A 8 7.09 -3.50 2.16
C ASN A 8 7.11 -3.47 3.70
N LYS A 9 6.09 -2.85 4.31
CA LYS A 9 5.90 -2.79 5.78
C LYS A 9 4.84 -3.79 6.23
N LEU A 10 5.11 -4.49 7.34
CA LEU A 10 4.19 -5.46 7.94
C LEU A 10 2.92 -4.75 8.44
N TYR A 11 1.76 -5.10 7.89
CA TYR A 11 0.47 -4.47 8.24
C TYR A 11 -0.28 -5.24 9.36
N ARG A 12 -0.18 -6.58 9.42
CA ARG A 12 -0.70 -7.46 10.48
C ARG A 12 0.04 -8.82 10.49
N GLU A 13 0.23 -9.39 11.68
CA GLU A 13 0.98 -10.66 11.87
C GLU A 13 0.14 -11.94 11.78
N MET A 14 -1.18 -11.86 11.57
CA MET A 14 -2.07 -13.03 11.52
C MET A 14 -3.26 -12.80 10.59
N LEU A 15 -3.05 -12.88 9.28
CA LEU A 15 -4.13 -13.01 8.30
C LEU A 15 -3.88 -14.30 7.49
N ASP A 16 -4.89 -15.15 7.42
CA ASP A 16 -4.95 -16.20 6.41
C ASP A 16 -5.12 -15.58 5.01
N GLU A 17 -4.96 -16.38 3.95
CA GLU A 17 -5.07 -15.90 2.57
C GLU A 17 -6.41 -15.19 2.32
N ASP A 18 -7.49 -15.73 2.88
CA ASP A 18 -8.82 -15.14 2.81
C ASP A 18 -8.89 -13.78 3.51
N GLY A 19 -8.25 -13.64 4.67
CA GLY A 19 -8.13 -12.37 5.38
C GLY A 19 -7.37 -11.31 4.58
N ILE A 20 -6.28 -11.70 3.90
CA ILE A 20 -5.52 -10.81 3.01
C ILE A 20 -6.39 -10.35 1.83
N LEU A 21 -7.07 -11.29 1.17
CA LEU A 21 -7.93 -10.99 0.02
C LEU A 21 -9.11 -10.11 0.40
N ARG A 22 -9.72 -10.34 1.58
CA ARG A 22 -10.87 -9.57 2.07
C ARG A 22 -10.50 -8.11 2.36
N GLU A 23 -9.29 -7.86 2.84
CA GLU A 23 -8.79 -6.50 3.07
C GLU A 23 -8.30 -5.82 1.78
N LEU A 24 -7.67 -6.56 0.86
CA LEU A 24 -7.17 -6.00 -0.41
C LEU A 24 -8.28 -5.74 -1.42
N SER A 25 -9.33 -6.56 -1.44
CA SER A 25 -10.42 -6.46 -2.42
C SER A 25 -11.06 -5.06 -2.50
N PRO A 26 -11.49 -4.42 -1.40
CA PRO A 26 -12.06 -3.07 -1.48
C PRO A 26 -11.04 -2.02 -1.91
N LEU A 27 -9.76 -2.18 -1.54
CA LEU A 27 -8.69 -1.25 -1.91
C LEU A 27 -8.36 -1.31 -3.40
N LEU A 28 -8.31 -2.53 -3.96
CA LEU A 28 -8.09 -2.76 -5.38
C LEU A 28 -9.28 -2.29 -6.21
N ALA A 29 -10.50 -2.47 -5.72
CA ALA A 29 -11.70 -1.94 -6.36
C ALA A 29 -11.68 -0.41 -6.43
N ALA A 30 -11.36 0.27 -5.32
CA ALA A 30 -11.22 1.72 -5.29
C ALA A 30 -10.09 2.22 -6.22
N TYR A 31 -8.97 1.51 -6.28
CA TYR A 31 -7.89 1.86 -7.21
C TYR A 31 -8.31 1.70 -8.68
N ALA A 32 -9.12 0.69 -9.01
CA ALA A 32 -9.58 0.50 -10.38
C ALA A 32 -10.47 1.65 -10.87
N THR A 33 -11.22 2.30 -9.98
CA THR A 33 -12.16 3.38 -10.33
C THR A 33 -11.56 4.78 -10.17
N ASP A 34 -10.79 5.02 -9.11
CA ASP A 34 -10.45 6.36 -8.64
C ASP A 34 -8.97 6.72 -8.85
N ARG A 35 -8.19 5.84 -9.49
CA ARG A 35 -6.80 6.13 -9.84
C ARG A 35 -6.69 7.23 -10.88
N GLU A 36 -5.65 8.03 -10.76
CA GLU A 36 -5.27 8.98 -11.81
C GLU A 36 -4.53 8.28 -12.96
N ALA A 37 -4.51 8.91 -14.13
CA ALA A 37 -3.84 8.35 -15.30
C ALA A 37 -2.33 8.23 -15.06
N GLY A 38 -1.81 7.00 -15.13
CA GLY A 38 -0.41 6.71 -14.85
C GLY A 38 -0.05 6.57 -13.36
N GLU A 39 -1.03 6.67 -12.46
CA GLU A 39 -0.83 6.47 -11.03
C GLU A 39 -0.55 5.00 -10.70
N SER A 40 0.35 4.75 -9.74
CA SER A 40 0.64 3.43 -9.17
C SER A 40 -0.22 3.15 -7.93
N PHE A 41 -0.49 1.88 -7.62
CA PHE A 41 -1.31 1.52 -6.45
C PHE A 41 -0.75 2.07 -5.13
N GLY A 42 0.58 2.11 -4.98
CA GLY A 42 1.20 2.67 -3.77
C GLY A 42 0.99 4.18 -3.64
N ASP A 43 1.05 4.93 -4.75
CA ASP A 43 0.78 6.38 -4.74
C ASP A 43 -0.69 6.67 -4.47
N PHE A 44 -1.58 5.86 -5.06
CA PHE A 44 -3.01 5.90 -4.78
C PHE A 44 -3.31 5.73 -3.29
N MET A 45 -2.72 4.74 -2.62
CA MET A 45 -2.95 4.52 -1.19
C MET A 45 -2.44 5.66 -0.31
N VAL A 46 -1.36 6.34 -0.74
CA VAL A 46 -0.83 7.52 -0.02
C VAL A 46 -1.71 8.75 -0.27
N ARG A 47 -2.14 8.98 -1.52
CA ARG A 47 -3.01 10.10 -1.91
C ARG A 47 -4.39 10.02 -1.24
N THR A 48 -4.96 8.82 -1.17
CA THR A 48 -6.25 8.56 -0.50
C THR A 48 -6.14 8.51 1.02
N GLY A 49 -4.92 8.57 1.58
CA GLY A 49 -4.68 8.54 3.02
C GLY A 49 -4.88 7.17 3.68
N VAL A 50 -5.11 6.11 2.89
CA VAL A 50 -5.22 4.72 3.38
C VAL A 50 -3.92 4.28 4.05
N VAL A 51 -2.77 4.70 3.50
CA VAL A 51 -1.44 4.47 4.08
C VAL A 51 -0.72 5.79 4.29
N LYS A 52 -0.11 5.98 5.46
CA LYS A 52 0.73 7.14 5.72
C LYS A 52 1.98 7.10 4.82
N ALA A 53 2.27 8.21 4.14
CA ALA A 53 3.50 8.38 3.38
C ALA A 53 4.71 8.06 4.28
N THR A 54 5.49 7.05 3.91
CA THR A 54 6.73 6.73 4.61
C THR A 54 7.83 7.58 3.97
N ILE A 55 8.12 8.73 4.58
CA ILE A 55 9.17 9.64 4.13
C ILE A 55 10.47 9.20 4.81
N ALA A 56 11.32 8.50 4.06
CA ALA A 56 12.65 8.01 4.44
C ALA A 56 12.72 6.83 5.43
N GLY A 57 13.47 5.79 5.05
CA GLY A 57 13.65 4.49 5.73
C GLY A 57 14.42 4.48 7.06
N LEU A 58 14.29 5.51 7.90
CA LEU A 58 15.01 5.65 9.18
C LEU A 58 14.18 5.34 10.44
N ALA A 59 12.89 5.02 10.31
CA ALA A 59 11.99 4.77 11.45
C ALA A 59 11.61 3.27 11.59
N PHE A 60 12.59 2.36 11.46
CA PHE A 60 12.32 0.91 11.43
C PHE A 60 12.54 0.17 12.77
N HIS A 61 13.19 0.78 13.77
CA HIS A 61 13.40 0.13 15.07
C HIS A 61 13.05 1.05 16.24
N ALA A 62 11.85 0.90 16.78
CA ALA A 62 11.50 1.24 18.16
C ALA A 62 10.47 0.22 18.65
#